data_AF-A0A7H8JM45-F1
#
_entry.id   AF-A0A7H8JM45-F1
#
_cell.length_a   1.000
_cell.length_b   1.000
_cell.length_c   1.000
_cell.angle_alpha   90.00
_cell.angle_beta   90.00
_cell.angle_gamma   90.00
#
_symmetry.space_group_name_H-M   'P 1'
#
loop_
_entity.id
_entity.type
_entity.pdbx_description
1 polymer ?
#
loop_
_entity_poly.entity_id
_entity_poly.type
_entity_poly.pdbx_seq_one_letter_code
_entity_poly.pdbx_strand_id
1 'polypeptide(L)'
;MDAHKTRAHLNLTRCYIAALSDLVWSAAEIGDTTTLRYYHDKRHEAALGLKTTVICGQRDNLLSGDEAAHALSPISSLADAVVFTD
;
A
#
# COMPACT_ATOMS: atom_id res chain seq x y z
N MET A 1 -19.29 -7.67 1.51
CA MET A 1 -18.82 -6.31 1.86
C MET A 1 -19.54 -5.34 0.93
N ASP A 2 -20.11 -4.24 1.41
CA ASP A 2 -20.78 -3.26 0.55
C ASP A 2 -19.76 -2.28 -0.06
N ALA A 3 -20.13 -1.62 -1.16
CA ALA A 3 -19.21 -0.79 -1.93
C ALA A 3 -18.69 0.44 -1.16
N HIS A 4 -19.44 0.93 -0.15
CA HIS A 4 -19.01 2.03 0.70
C HIS A 4 -17.88 1.58 1.65
N LYS A 5 -18.06 0.42 2.31
CA LYS A 5 -17.02 -0.17 3.17
C LYS A 5 -15.74 -0.50 2.41
N THR A 6 -15.87 -1.01 1.17
CA THR A 6 -14.71 -1.26 0.31
C THR A 6 -13.91 0.02 0.08
N ARG A 7 -14.56 1.13 -0.30
CA ARG A 7 -13.88 2.41 -0.53
C ARG A 7 -13.23 2.98 0.74
N ALA A 8 -13.92 2.91 1.87
CA ALA A 8 -13.38 3.36 3.15
C ALA A 8 -12.13 2.55 3.54
N HIS A 9 -12.17 1.23 3.37
CA HIS A 9 -11.04 0.36 3.63
C HIS A 9 -9.86 0.67 2.69
N LEU A 10 -10.10 0.85 1.39
CA LEU A 10 -9.04 1.22 0.44
C LEU A 10 -8.38 2.55 0.82
N ASN A 11 -9.15 3.57 1.19
CA ASN A 11 -8.60 4.86 1.60
C ASN A 11 -7.75 4.74 2.87
N LEU A 12 -8.24 4.01 3.88
CA LEU A 12 -7.49 3.78 5.11
C LEU A 12 -6.17 3.04 4.84
N THR A 13 -6.20 2.00 4.02
CA THR A 13 -5.01 1.22 3.68
C THR A 13 -3.99 2.07 2.90
N ARG A 14 -4.45 2.96 2.00
CA ARG A 14 -3.57 3.92 1.31
C ARG A 14 -2.91 4.90 2.28
N CYS A 15 -3.67 5.46 3.23
CA CYS A 15 -3.11 6.31 4.28
C CYS A 15 -2.09 5.57 5.14
N TYR A 16 -2.36 4.31 5.49
CA TYR A 16 -1.45 3.50 6.27
C TYR A 16 -0.13 3.22 5.52
N ILE A 17 -0.19 2.90 4.22
CA ILE A 17 1.01 2.73 3.38
C ILE A 17 1.84 4.02 3.31
N ALA A 18 1.20 5.19 3.23
CA ALA A 18 1.89 6.48 3.26
C ALA A 18 2.63 6.66 4.60
N ALA A 19 1.95 6.46 5.73
CA ALA A 19 2.57 6.55 7.06
C ALA A 19 3.74 5.57 7.24
N LEU A 20 3.62 4.34 6.73
CA LEU A 20 4.74 3.38 6.75
C LEU A 20 5.92 3.84 5.90
N SER A 21 5.67 4.56 4.80
CA SER A 21 6.74 5.11 3.96
C SER A 21 7.52 6.21 4.72
N ASP A 22 6.83 7.06 5.47
CA ASP A 22 7.46 8.08 6.31
C ASP A 22 8.30 7.45 7.44
N LEU A 23 7.84 6.33 8.01
CA LEU A 23 8.56 5.58 9.05
C LEU A 23 9.80 4.87 8.49
N VAL A 24 9.72 4.29 7.28
CA VAL A 24 10.89 3.74 6.58
C VAL A 24 11.94 4.83 6.37
N TRP A 25 11.51 6.00 5.90
CA TRP A 25 12.42 7.14 5.70
C TRP A 25 13.06 7.59 7.01
N SER A 26 12.27 7.76 8.07
CA SER A 26 12.76 8.16 9.39
C SER A 26 13.78 7.17 9.96
N ALA A 27 13.54 5.86 9.79
CA ALA A 27 14.48 4.82 10.22
C ALA A 27 15.79 4.84 9.42
N ALA A 28 15.71 5.15 8.12
CA ALA A 28 16.88 5.32 7.26
C ALA A 28 17.74 6.52 7.70
N GLU A 29 17.11 7.65 8.01
CA GLU A 29 17.80 8.88 8.44
C GLU A 29 18.64 8.68 9.72
N ILE A 30 18.18 7.84 10.64
CA ILE A 30 18.90 7.54 11.89
C ILE A 30 19.80 6.30 11.82
N GLY A 31 19.83 5.61 10.67
CA GLY A 31 20.63 4.39 10.47
C GLY A 31 20.12 3.16 11.23
N ASP A 32 18.86 3.14 11.68
CA ASP A 32 18.27 1.99 12.36
C ASP A 32 17.80 0.94 11.34
N THR A 33 18.73 0.06 10.96
CA THR A 33 18.51 -1.00 9.97
C THR A 33 17.45 -2.03 10.39
N THR A 34 17.25 -2.24 11.69
CA THR A 34 16.25 -3.20 12.19
C THR A 34 14.85 -2.65 12.01
N THR A 35 14.65 -1.40 12.45
CA THR A 35 13.37 -0.70 12.31
C THR A 35 13.04 -0.40 10.85
N LEU A 36 14.05 -0.07 10.04
CA LEU A 36 13.91 0.10 8.59
C LEU A 36 13.35 -1.17 7.93
N ARG A 37 13.98 -2.33 8.17
CA ARG A 37 13.50 -3.61 7.63
C ARG A 37 12.08 -3.92 8.11
N TYR A 38 11.80 -3.71 9.39
CA TYR A 38 10.48 -3.95 9.95
C TYR A 38 9.38 -3.13 9.25
N TYR A 39 9.57 -1.82 9.08
CA TYR A 39 8.56 -0.99 8.41
C TYR A 39 8.49 -1.25 6.90
N HIS A 40 9.59 -1.62 6.28
CA HIS A 40 9.60 -2.05 4.89
C HIS A 40 8.70 -3.28 4.69
N ASP A 41 8.85 -4.32 5.53
CA ASP A 41 8.04 -5.54 5.47
C ASP A 41 6.55 -5.24 5.71
N LYS A 42 6.24 -4.40 6.71
CA LYS A 42 4.86 -3.97 6.98
C LYS A 42 4.24 -3.21 5.82
N ARG A 43 5.02 -2.36 5.15
CA ARG A 43 4.57 -1.62 3.95
C ARG A 43 4.29 -2.57 2.80
N HIS A 44 5.14 -3.58 2.62
CA HIS A 44 4.94 -4.62 1.62
C HIS A 44 3.67 -5.45 1.87
N GLU A 45 3.46 -5.92 3.11
CA GLU A 45 2.24 -6.64 3.51
C GLU A 45 0.97 -5.81 3.24
N ALA A 46 0.99 -4.52 3.61
CA ALA A 46 -0.13 -3.62 3.37
C ALA A 46 -0.40 -3.40 1.87
N ALA A 47 0.64 -3.29 1.05
CA ALA A 47 0.51 -3.17 -0.41
C ALA A 47 -0.11 -4.43 -1.05
N LEU A 48 0.29 -5.63 -0.60
CA LEU A 48 -0.32 -6.88 -1.03
C LEU A 48 -1.81 -6.97 -0.62
N GLY A 49 -2.12 -6.54 0.61
CA GLY A 49 -3.49 -6.43 1.10
C GLY A 49 -4.34 -5.50 0.23
N LEU A 50 -3.83 -4.30 -0.06
CA LEU A 50 -4.49 -3.31 -0.92
C LEU A 50 -4.77 -3.89 -2.32
N LYS A 51 -3.76 -4.51 -2.94
CA LYS A 51 -3.91 -5.16 -4.25
C LYS A 51 -5.00 -6.22 -4.24
N THR A 52 -5.03 -7.05 -3.19
CA THR A 52 -6.04 -8.11 -3.02
C THR A 52 -7.45 -7.50 -2.89
N THR A 53 -7.62 -6.46 -2.09
CA THR A 53 -8.92 -5.78 -1.95
C THR A 53 -9.38 -5.18 -3.27
N VAL A 54 -8.49 -4.54 -4.04
CA VAL A 54 -8.84 -3.96 -5.35
C VAL A 54 -9.28 -5.04 -6.33
N ILE A 55 -8.54 -6.15 -6.44
CA ILE A 55 -8.90 -7.28 -7.31
C ILE A 55 -10.27 -7.85 -6.95
N CYS A 56 -10.51 -8.10 -5.65
CA CYS A 56 -11.82 -8.57 -5.18
C CYS A 56 -12.93 -7.54 -5.47
N GLY A 57 -12.66 -6.26 -5.23
CA GLY A 57 -13.63 -5.18 -5.48
C GLY A 57 -13.99 -5.03 -6.96
N GLN A 58 -13.03 -5.22 -7.88
CA GLN A 58 -13.30 -5.24 -9.32
C GLN A 58 -14.10 -6.49 -9.72
N ARG A 59 -13.68 -7.67 -9.25
CA ARG A 59 -14.36 -8.96 -9.55
C ARG A 59 -15.82 -8.93 -9.10
N ASP A 60 -16.08 -8.34 -7.94
CA ASP A 60 -17.41 -8.27 -7.33
C ASP A 60 -18.21 -7.04 -7.83
N ASN A 61 -17.74 -6.33 -8.86
CA ASN A 61 -18.34 -5.12 -9.45
C ASN A 61 -18.61 -3.99 -8.44
N LEU A 62 -17.79 -3.89 -7.39
CA LEU A 62 -17.86 -2.85 -6.37
C LEU A 62 -17.03 -1.61 -6.72
N LEU A 63 -16.06 -1.76 -7.64
CA LEU A 63 -15.14 -0.73 -8.08
C LEU A 63 -15.11 -0.67 -9.61
N SER A 64 -15.14 0.55 -10.16
CA SER A 64 -14.81 0.80 -11.56
C SER A 64 -13.31 0.61 -11.83
N GLY A 65 -12.94 0.50 -13.11
CA GLY A 65 -11.54 0.45 -13.52
C GLY A 65 -10.72 1.65 -13.06
N ASP A 66 -11.29 2.86 -13.15
CA ASP A 66 -10.63 4.09 -12.73
C ASP A 66 -10.45 4.17 -11.20
N GLU A 67 -11.46 3.75 -10.43
CA GLU A 67 -11.36 3.67 -8.97
C GLU A 67 -10.29 2.67 -8.52
N ALA A 68 -10.20 1.52 -9.21
CA ALA A 68 -9.17 0.52 -8.96
C ALA A 68 -7.76 1.06 -9.28
N ALA A 69 -7.59 1.71 -10.43
CA ALA A 69 -6.31 2.31 -10.82
C ALA A 69 -5.89 3.42 -9.84
N HIS A 70 -6.83 4.28 -9.44
CA HIS A 70 -6.58 5.32 -8.44
C HIS A 70 -6.22 4.74 -7.07
N ALA A 71 -6.88 3.66 -6.65
CA ALA A 71 -6.58 3.00 -5.39
C ALA A 71 -5.16 2.42 -5.37
N LEU A 72 -4.68 1.91 -6.50
CA LEU A 72 -3.34 1.31 -6.64
C LEU A 72 -2.22 2.33 -6.88
N SER A 73 -2.53 3.60 -7.18
CA SER A 73 -1.52 4.64 -7.48
C SER A 73 -0.42 4.82 -6.43
N PRO A 74 -0.64 4.61 -5.11
CA PRO A 74 0.43 4.71 -4.12
C PRO A 74 1.43 3.54 -4.14
N ILE A 75 1.06 2.43 -4.81
CA ILE A 75 1.86 1.21 -4.89
C ILE A 75 2.22 0.84 -6.32
N SER A 76 1.80 1.61 -7.32
CA SER A 76 2.12 1.34 -8.73
C SER A 76 3.61 1.41 -9.00
N SER A 77 4.36 2.24 -8.26
CA SER A 77 5.83 2.27 -8.34
C SER A 77 6.50 1.12 -7.59
N LEU A 78 5.82 0.36 -6.72
CA LEU A 78 6.44 -0.77 -6.00
C LEU A 78 6.75 -1.98 -6.89
N ALA A 79 6.08 -2.10 -8.04
CA ALA A 79 6.44 -3.11 -9.05
C ALA A 79 7.75 -2.75 -9.78
N ASP A 80 8.10 -1.46 -9.84
CA ASP A 80 9.28 -0.93 -10.53
C ASP A 80 10.40 -0.45 -9.58
N ALA A 81 10.10 -0.29 -8.28
CA ALA A 81 11.03 0.23 -7.28
C ALA A 81 11.98 -0.86 -6.78
N VAL A 82 12.89 -1.28 -7.66
CA VAL A 82 14.11 -2.06 -7.36
C VAL A 82 15.15 -1.21 -6.60
N VAL A 83 14.77 -0.08 -5.97
CA VAL A 83 15.71 1.01 -5.64
C VAL A 83 16.08 1.11 -4.15
N PHE A 84 15.67 0.18 -3.29
CA PHE A 84 16.11 0.16 -1.88
C PHE A 84 16.68 -1.19 -1.45
N THR A 85 17.49 -1.80 -2.31
CA THR A 85 18.44 -2.84 -1.90
C THR A 85 19.84 -2.27 -1.94
N ASP A 86 20.32 -1.86 -0.76
CA ASP A 86 21.74 -2.00 -0.39
C ASP A 86 21.84 -3.14 0.64
#